data_AF-A0A350NTJ0-F1
#
_entry.id   AF-A0A350NTJ0-F1
#
_cell.length_a   1.000
_cell.length_b   1.000
_cell.length_c   1.000
_cell.angle_alpha   90.00
_cell.angle_beta   90.00
_cell.angle_gamma   90.00
#
_symmetry.space_group_name_H-M   'P 1'
#
loop_
_entity.id
_entity.type
_entity.pdbx_description
1 polymer ?
#
loop_
_entity_poly.entity_id
_entity_poly.type
_entity_poly.pdbx_seq_one_letter_code
_entity_poly.pdbx_strand_id
1 'polypeptide(L)'
;FAKTFPNDERSEEAQFEAAMCSYLLSPKPALDQTETKAAIAELQLFLDRYPGNALRDSSQTLIALLRDKLELKSYETARLYHKTSQYQSAVIALQNALKEFPDSPYREEMQWLILDSHFQYASQSTERRKLERYNDTIEAFLTFVARFPDSKSMNDAQMIQNQCVSEIDRLQSNQTFE
;
A
#
# COMPACT_ATOMS: atom_id res chain seq x y z
N PHE A 1 30.46 7.69 16.49
CA PHE A 1 30.67 8.62 17.61
C PHE A 1 29.60 8.49 18.68
N ALA A 2 28.34 8.87 18.44
CA ALA A 2 27.27 8.84 19.45
C ALA A 2 26.98 7.45 20.08
N LYS A 3 27.26 6.36 19.36
CA LYS A 3 27.19 4.98 19.90
C LYS A 3 28.33 4.67 20.88
N THR A 4 29.51 5.25 20.66
CA THR A 4 30.73 4.97 21.42
C THR A 4 30.89 5.92 22.61
N PHE A 5 30.44 7.17 22.48
CA PHE A 5 30.60 8.22 23.49
C PHE A 5 29.25 8.86 23.91
N PRO A 6 28.24 8.08 24.33
CA PRO A 6 26.86 8.54 24.47
C PRO A 6 26.64 9.71 25.46
N ASN A 7 27.56 9.92 26.40
CA ASN A 7 27.49 11.00 27.40
C ASN A 7 28.28 12.26 27.00
N ASP A 8 28.98 12.25 25.86
CA ASP A 8 29.65 13.43 25.32
C ASP A 8 28.61 14.44 24.84
N GLU A 9 28.83 15.74 25.10
CA GLU A 9 27.91 16.83 24.74
C GLU A 9 27.58 16.87 23.24
N ARG A 10 28.49 16.39 22.38
CA ARG A 10 28.31 16.37 20.93
C ARG A 10 27.49 15.16 20.45
N SER A 11 27.12 14.23 21.33
CA SER A 11 26.44 13.00 20.93
C SER A 11 25.04 13.23 20.39
N GLU A 12 24.36 14.27 20.85
CA GLU A 12 23.04 14.65 20.35
C GLU A 12 23.14 15.15 18.90
N GLU A 13 24.01 16.14 18.65
CA GLU A 13 24.28 16.69 17.32
C GLU A 13 24.79 15.62 16.36
N ALA A 14 25.80 14.84 16.77
CA ALA A 14 26.37 13.79 15.93
C ALA A 14 25.36 12.68 15.57
N GLN A 15 24.37 12.43 16.43
CA GLN A 15 23.30 11.47 16.12
C GLN A 15 22.31 12.04 15.11
N PHE A 16 21.94 13.31 15.26
CA PHE A 16 21.08 13.98 14.28
C PHE A 16 21.76 14.08 12.91
N GLU A 17 23.03 14.48 12.85
CA GLU A 17 23.80 14.57 11.61
C GLU A 17 23.92 13.23 10.88
N ALA A 18 24.09 12.13 11.62
CA ALA A 18 24.08 10.78 11.04
C ALA A 18 22.73 10.48 10.36
N ALA A 19 21.62 10.76 11.06
CA ALA A 19 20.28 10.60 10.51
C ALA A 19 20.04 11.47 9.27
N MET A 20 20.60 12.69 9.26
CA MET A 20 20.55 13.59 8.11
C MET A 20 21.35 13.07 6.92
N CYS A 21 22.50 12.43 7.13
CA CYS A 21 23.25 11.77 6.06
C CYS A 21 22.39 10.69 5.39
N SER A 22 21.74 9.80 6.16
CA SER A 22 20.84 8.80 5.60
C SER A 22 19.60 9.43 4.93
N TYR A 23 19.05 10.52 5.48
CA TYR A 23 17.97 11.27 4.83
C TYR A 23 18.38 11.82 3.47
N LEU A 24 19.59 12.38 3.36
CA LEU A 24 20.12 12.91 2.09
C LEU A 24 20.46 11.81 1.07
N LEU A 25 20.81 10.61 1.55
CA LEU A 25 21.02 9.43 0.71
C LEU A 25 19.70 8.76 0.28
N SER A 26 18.57 9.08 0.93
CA SER A 26 17.25 8.53 0.60
C SER A 26 16.87 8.83 -0.86
N PRO A 27 16.82 7.81 -1.73
CA PRO A 27 16.61 8.04 -3.15
C PRO A 27 15.12 8.27 -3.46
N LYS A 28 14.83 8.57 -4.73
CA LYS A 28 13.45 8.63 -5.23
C LYS A 28 12.71 7.28 -5.04
N PRO A 29 11.36 7.28 -4.87
CA PRO A 29 10.56 6.10 -4.54
C PRO A 29 10.78 4.87 -5.45
N ALA A 30 11.03 5.09 -6.74
CA ALA A 30 11.25 4.02 -7.71
C ALA A 30 12.51 3.16 -7.43
N LEU A 31 13.49 3.66 -6.66
CA LEU A 31 14.75 2.97 -6.35
C LEU A 31 14.70 2.24 -5.01
N ASP A 32 15.72 1.44 -4.70
CA ASP A 32 15.85 0.76 -3.41
C ASP A 32 15.74 1.74 -2.23
N GLN A 33 15.00 1.38 -1.18
CA GLN A 33 14.67 2.27 -0.07
C GLN A 33 15.40 1.93 1.23
N THR A 34 16.54 1.25 1.16
CA THR A 34 17.34 0.91 2.36
C THR A 34 17.71 2.16 3.15
N GLU A 35 18.22 3.20 2.48
CA GLU A 35 18.59 4.47 3.14
C GLU A 35 17.39 5.23 3.70
N THR A 36 16.23 5.16 3.03
CA THR A 36 14.98 5.76 3.53
C THR A 36 14.55 5.11 4.84
N LYS A 37 14.60 3.77 4.93
CA LYS A 37 14.26 3.03 6.16
C LYS A 37 15.28 3.28 7.27
N ALA A 38 16.56 3.36 6.93
CA ALA A 38 17.62 3.71 7.86
C ALA A 38 17.40 5.11 8.45
N ALA A 39 17.14 6.11 7.60
CA ALA A 39 16.86 7.48 8.02
C ALA A 39 15.66 7.58 8.97
N ILE A 40 14.55 6.87 8.68
CA ILE A 40 13.39 6.81 9.58
C ILE A 40 13.80 6.25 10.94
N ALA A 41 14.51 5.13 10.97
CA ALA A 41 14.92 4.48 12.21
C ALA A 41 15.87 5.35 13.04
N GLU A 42 16.82 6.04 12.39
CA GLU A 42 17.78 6.93 13.05
C GLU A 42 17.13 8.20 13.59
N LEU A 43 16.22 8.81 12.83
CA LEU A 43 15.43 9.97 13.28
C LEU A 43 14.51 9.59 14.45
N GLN A 44 13.85 8.42 14.39
CA GLN A 44 13.01 7.95 15.49
C GLN A 44 13.85 7.70 16.75
N LEU A 45 15.01 7.05 16.61
CA LEU A 45 15.92 6.83 17.74
C LEU A 45 16.44 8.15 18.33
N PHE A 46 16.66 9.18 17.50
CA PHE A 46 17.03 10.52 17.97
C PHE A 46 15.88 11.14 18.80
N LEU A 47 14.65 11.09 18.30
CA LEU A 47 13.46 11.58 19.01
C LEU A 47 13.21 10.86 20.34
N ASP A 48 13.39 9.53 20.35
CA ASP A 48 13.19 8.70 21.54
C ASP A 48 14.24 9.01 22.63
N ARG A 49 15.48 9.32 22.21
CA ARG A 49 16.60 9.62 23.11
C ARG A 49 16.55 11.06 23.63
N TYR A 50 16.15 12.01 22.79
CA TYR A 50 16.16 13.45 23.10
C TYR A 50 14.76 14.08 22.92
N PRO A 51 13.77 13.69 23.73
CA PRO A 51 12.37 14.11 23.52
C PRO A 51 12.12 15.61 23.72
N GLY A 52 13.02 16.33 24.39
CA GLY A 52 12.93 17.78 24.61
C GLY A 52 13.75 18.64 23.64
N ASN A 53 14.37 18.03 22.62
CA ASN A 53 15.23 18.73 21.68
C ASN A 53 14.44 19.70 20.78
N ALA A 54 15.03 20.85 20.45
CA ALA A 54 14.42 21.90 19.62
C ALA A 54 14.11 21.47 18.15
N LEU A 55 14.77 20.43 17.66
CA LEU A 55 14.62 19.83 16.33
C LEU A 55 13.51 18.77 16.28
N ARG A 56 12.78 18.52 17.38
CA ARG A 56 11.73 17.50 17.44
C ARG A 56 10.74 17.59 16.29
N ASP A 57 10.18 18.78 16.05
CA ASP A 57 9.17 18.99 15.01
C ASP A 57 9.77 18.83 13.60
N SER A 58 11.00 19.28 13.40
CA SER A 58 11.76 19.08 12.16
C SER A 58 11.99 17.59 11.89
N SER A 59 12.46 16.82 12.87
CA SER A 59 12.66 15.37 12.75
C SER A 59 11.35 14.64 12.46
N GLN A 60 10.24 15.02 13.10
CA GLN A 60 8.93 14.43 12.84
C GLN A 60 8.47 14.71 11.39
N THR A 61 8.70 15.93 10.90
CA THR A 61 8.42 16.31 9.52
C THR A 61 9.25 15.51 8.52
N LEU A 62 10.55 15.33 8.77
CA LEU A 62 11.43 14.52 7.93
C LEU A 62 10.99 13.05 7.90
N ILE A 63 10.60 12.48 9.04
CA ILE A 63 10.05 11.12 9.12
C ILE A 63 8.78 11.01 8.26
N ALA A 64 7.86 11.97 8.35
CA ALA A 64 6.64 11.97 7.54
C ALA A 64 6.97 11.95 6.04
N LEU A 65 7.87 12.84 5.58
CA LEU A 65 8.30 12.89 4.17
C LEU A 65 8.94 11.58 3.70
N LEU A 66 9.72 10.90 4.54
CA LEU A 66 10.30 9.60 4.21
C LEU A 66 9.23 8.49 4.15
N ARG A 67 8.23 8.54 5.04
CA ARG A 67 7.09 7.60 5.01
C ARG A 67 6.24 7.79 3.76
N ASP A 68 6.01 9.03 3.33
CA ASP A 68 5.30 9.33 2.08
C ASP A 68 6.01 8.73 0.86
N LYS A 69 7.36 8.74 0.85
CA LYS A 69 8.13 8.05 -0.20
C LYS A 69 7.89 6.53 -0.22
N LEU A 70 7.88 5.91 0.96
CA LEU A 70 7.64 4.46 1.08
C LEU A 70 6.22 4.10 0.65
N GLU A 71 5.25 4.91 1.06
CA GLU A 71 3.85 4.77 0.66
C GLU A 71 3.70 4.86 -0.87
N LEU A 72 4.22 5.94 -1.47
CA LEU A 72 4.13 6.17 -2.90
C LEU A 72 4.78 5.01 -3.68
N LYS A 73 5.94 4.53 -3.24
CA LYS A 73 6.58 3.34 -3.84
C LYS A 73 5.68 2.11 -3.76
N SER A 74 5.09 1.85 -2.60
CA SER A 74 4.23 0.68 -2.38
C SER A 74 3.01 0.71 -3.29
N TYR A 75 2.31 1.84 -3.33
CA TYR A 75 1.17 2.08 -4.22
C TYR A 75 1.54 1.98 -5.70
N GLU A 76 2.61 2.65 -6.15
CA GLU A 76 3.02 2.61 -7.57
C GLU A 76 3.43 1.20 -8.02
N THR A 77 4.10 0.44 -7.15
CA THR A 77 4.48 -0.96 -7.43
C THR A 77 3.23 -1.82 -7.58
N ALA A 78 2.27 -1.66 -6.67
CA ALA A 78 1.01 -2.40 -6.70
C ALA A 78 0.17 -2.05 -7.95
N ARG A 79 0.09 -0.76 -8.30
CA ARG A 79 -0.57 -0.27 -9.52
C ARG A 79 0.10 -0.78 -10.79
N LEU A 80 1.43 -0.94 -10.79
CA LEU A 80 2.16 -1.49 -11.93
C LEU A 80 1.79 -2.96 -12.18
N TYR A 81 1.63 -3.77 -11.13
CA TYR A 81 1.16 -5.15 -11.30
C TYR A 81 -0.21 -5.19 -11.97
N HIS A 82 -1.14 -4.34 -11.56
CA HIS A 82 -2.44 -4.22 -12.20
C HIS A 82 -2.30 -3.83 -13.68
N LYS A 83 -1.53 -2.77 -13.97
CA LYS A 83 -1.30 -2.27 -15.34
C LYS A 83 -0.65 -3.32 -16.27
N THR A 84 0.13 -4.24 -15.71
CA THR A 84 0.80 -5.31 -16.44
C THR A 84 0.03 -6.64 -16.40
N SER A 85 -1.26 -6.60 -16.04
CA SER A 85 -2.17 -7.75 -15.97
C SER A 85 -1.75 -8.85 -14.98
N GLN A 86 -0.85 -8.55 -14.05
CA GLN A 86 -0.46 -9.43 -12.96
C GLN A 86 -1.44 -9.29 -11.80
N TYR A 87 -2.72 -9.58 -12.05
CA TYR A 87 -3.82 -9.23 -11.16
C TYR A 87 -3.73 -9.85 -9.77
N GLN A 88 -3.32 -11.11 -9.66
CA GLN A 88 -3.13 -11.75 -8.35
C GLN A 88 -2.05 -11.04 -7.52
N SER A 89 -0.93 -10.70 -8.15
CA SER A 89 0.15 -9.94 -7.52
C SER A 89 -0.31 -8.53 -7.15
N ALA A 90 -1.13 -7.90 -8.00
CA ALA A 90 -1.70 -6.59 -7.75
C ALA A 90 -2.58 -6.59 -6.50
N VAL A 91 -3.52 -7.54 -6.38
CA VAL A 91 -4.38 -7.69 -5.19
C VAL A 91 -3.54 -7.79 -3.91
N ILE A 92 -2.56 -8.69 -3.89
CA ILE A 92 -1.70 -8.89 -2.71
C ILE A 92 -0.92 -7.61 -2.38
N ALA A 93 -0.32 -6.98 -3.39
CA ALA A 93 0.47 -5.76 -3.19
C ALA A 93 -0.40 -4.59 -2.71
N LEU A 94 -1.59 -4.41 -3.26
CA LEU A 94 -2.54 -3.35 -2.86
C LEU A 94 -3.06 -3.57 -1.44
N GLN A 95 -3.38 -4.82 -1.07
CA GLN A 95 -3.80 -5.15 0.29
C GLN A 95 -2.67 -4.89 1.30
N ASN A 96 -1.42 -5.22 0.94
CA ASN A 96 -0.26 -4.92 1.76
C ASN A 96 -0.05 -3.41 1.89
N ALA A 97 -0.18 -2.65 0.80
CA ALA A 97 -0.07 -1.19 0.82
C ALA A 97 -1.14 -0.55 1.73
N LEU A 98 -2.41 -1.00 1.64
CA LEU A 98 -3.49 -0.55 2.53
C LEU A 98 -3.25 -0.91 4.00
N LYS A 99 -2.59 -2.04 4.27
CA LYS A 99 -2.26 -2.47 5.64
C LYS A 99 -1.09 -1.67 6.22
N GLU A 100 -0.07 -1.39 5.41
CA GLU A 100 1.13 -0.66 5.83
C GLU A 100 0.88 0.86 5.94
N PHE A 101 0.03 1.39 5.06
CA PHE A 101 -0.32 2.81 4.96
C PHE A 101 -1.84 3.01 5.05
N PRO A 102 -2.45 2.77 6.22
CA PRO A 102 -3.89 2.85 6.39
C PRO A 102 -4.45 4.27 6.26
N ASP A 103 -3.61 5.31 6.29
CA ASP A 103 -4.02 6.72 6.13
C ASP A 103 -3.66 7.28 4.76
N SER A 104 -3.25 6.41 3.82
CA SER A 104 -2.84 6.80 2.48
C SER A 104 -3.92 7.62 1.75
N PRO A 105 -3.58 8.73 1.07
CA PRO A 105 -4.51 9.39 0.14
C PRO A 105 -4.97 8.50 -1.03
N TYR A 106 -4.27 7.41 -1.34
CA TYR A 106 -4.58 6.52 -2.47
C TYR A 106 -5.54 5.37 -2.10
N ARG A 107 -6.11 5.35 -0.89
CA ARG A 107 -6.93 4.22 -0.40
C ARG A 107 -8.11 3.86 -1.28
N GLU A 108 -8.85 4.87 -1.75
CA GLU A 108 -10.00 4.66 -2.62
C GLU A 108 -9.56 4.01 -3.93
N GLU A 109 -8.51 4.54 -4.57
CA GLU A 109 -7.96 3.98 -5.81
C GLU A 109 -7.40 2.58 -5.59
N MET A 110 -6.69 2.33 -4.48
CA MET A 110 -6.17 1.00 -4.18
C MET A 110 -7.30 -0.02 -4.02
N GLN A 111 -8.38 0.34 -3.33
CA GLN A 111 -9.53 -0.53 -3.15
C GLN A 111 -10.28 -0.77 -4.47
N TRP A 112 -10.38 0.27 -5.32
CA TRP A 112 -10.91 0.15 -6.67
C TRP A 112 -10.08 -0.82 -7.52
N LEU A 113 -8.75 -0.66 -7.53
CA LEU A 113 -7.83 -1.54 -8.26
C LEU A 113 -7.86 -2.98 -7.74
N ILE A 114 -8.13 -3.21 -6.44
CA ILE A 114 -8.35 -4.56 -5.91
C ILE A 114 -9.59 -5.18 -6.55
N LEU A 115 -10.72 -4.46 -6.54
CA LEU A 115 -11.97 -4.92 -7.15
C LEU A 115 -11.77 -5.25 -8.64
N ASP A 116 -11.23 -4.31 -9.42
CA ASP A 116 -11.01 -4.55 -10.85
C ASP A 116 -10.00 -5.68 -11.09
N SER A 117 -8.94 -5.78 -10.28
CA SER A 117 -7.98 -6.91 -10.41
C SER A 117 -8.65 -8.26 -10.17
N HIS A 118 -9.51 -8.39 -9.15
CA HIS A 118 -10.26 -9.63 -8.92
C HIS A 118 -11.15 -9.95 -10.12
N PHE A 119 -11.87 -8.96 -10.65
CA PHE A 119 -12.75 -9.14 -11.80
C PHE A 119 -11.98 -9.58 -13.05
N GLN A 120 -10.90 -8.87 -13.39
CA GLN A 120 -10.05 -9.22 -14.54
C GLN A 120 -9.41 -10.61 -14.37
N TYR A 121 -9.02 -10.96 -13.15
CA TYR A 121 -8.49 -12.29 -12.87
C TYR A 121 -9.55 -13.37 -13.08
N ALA A 122 -10.77 -13.15 -12.57
CA ALA A 122 -11.89 -14.07 -12.72
C ALA A 122 -12.26 -14.27 -14.20
N SER A 123 -12.39 -13.20 -14.98
CA SER A 123 -12.80 -13.28 -16.39
C SER A 123 -11.81 -14.08 -17.26
N GLN A 124 -10.52 -14.00 -16.96
CA GLN A 124 -9.44 -14.71 -17.67
C GLN A 124 -9.16 -16.12 -17.13
N SER A 125 -9.95 -16.59 -16.17
CA SER A 125 -9.76 -17.88 -15.52
C SER A 125 -10.33 -19.04 -16.33
N THR A 126 -9.82 -20.25 -16.08
CA THR A 126 -10.48 -21.49 -16.51
C THR A 126 -11.85 -21.62 -15.83
N GLU A 127 -12.84 -22.19 -16.53
CA GLU A 127 -14.22 -22.36 -16.02
C GLU A 127 -14.30 -22.90 -14.59
N ARG A 128 -13.54 -23.97 -14.27
CA ARG A 128 -13.50 -24.57 -12.93
C ARG A 128 -13.12 -23.61 -11.79
N ARG A 129 -12.40 -22.52 -12.10
CA ARG A 129 -11.93 -21.52 -11.14
C ARG A 129 -12.72 -20.22 -11.19
N LYS A 130 -13.54 -20.01 -12.23
CA LYS A 130 -14.28 -18.75 -12.41
C LYS A 130 -15.25 -18.50 -11.27
N LEU A 131 -15.97 -19.54 -10.82
CA LEU A 131 -16.97 -19.41 -9.76
C LEU A 131 -16.36 -18.84 -8.47
N GLU A 132 -15.28 -19.45 -7.98
CA GLU A 132 -14.53 -18.97 -6.81
C GLU A 132 -14.08 -17.52 -6.99
N ARG A 133 -13.45 -17.20 -8.12
CA ARG A 133 -12.85 -15.86 -8.36
C ARG A 133 -13.88 -14.76 -8.56
N TYR A 134 -15.05 -15.07 -9.13
CA TYR A 134 -16.15 -14.13 -9.19
C TYR A 134 -16.73 -13.88 -7.79
N ASN A 135 -16.78 -14.88 -6.90
CA ASN A 135 -17.14 -14.65 -5.51
C ASN A 135 -16.12 -13.74 -4.80
N ASP A 136 -14.81 -13.94 -5.01
CA ASP A 136 -13.79 -13.01 -4.49
C ASP A 136 -14.01 -11.57 -4.99
N THR A 137 -14.46 -11.43 -6.23
CA THR A 137 -14.79 -10.12 -6.82
C THR A 137 -16.00 -9.49 -6.12
N ILE A 138 -17.03 -10.27 -5.79
CA ILE A 138 -18.18 -9.80 -5.01
C ILE A 138 -17.75 -9.35 -3.61
N GLU A 139 -16.88 -10.09 -2.92
CA GLU A 139 -16.36 -9.68 -1.61
C GLU A 139 -15.57 -8.36 -1.69
N ALA A 140 -14.73 -8.21 -2.73
CA ALA A 140 -14.00 -6.99 -2.99
C ALA A 140 -14.95 -5.81 -3.28
N PHE A 141 -16.04 -6.04 -4.01
CA PHE A 141 -17.08 -5.05 -4.28
C PHE A 141 -17.76 -4.61 -2.99
N LEU A 142 -18.21 -5.55 -2.16
CA LEU A 142 -18.85 -5.25 -0.87
C LEU A 142 -17.92 -4.41 0.03
N THR A 143 -16.63 -4.75 0.04
CA THR A 143 -15.63 -3.97 0.78
C THR A 143 -15.47 -2.55 0.21
N PHE A 144 -15.47 -2.40 -1.11
CA PHE A 144 -15.34 -1.11 -1.78
C PHE A 144 -16.53 -0.20 -1.47
N VAL A 145 -17.76 -0.67 -1.67
CA VAL A 145 -18.96 0.15 -1.46
C VAL A 145 -19.20 0.50 0.00
N ALA A 146 -18.82 -0.39 0.93
CA ALA A 146 -18.90 -0.11 2.37
C ALA A 146 -17.92 0.99 2.81
N ARG A 147 -16.77 1.09 2.16
CA ARG A 147 -15.71 2.07 2.52
C ARG A 147 -15.84 3.38 1.74
N PHE A 148 -16.29 3.33 0.49
CA PHE A 148 -16.31 4.45 -0.44
C PHE A 148 -17.67 4.56 -1.16
N PRO A 149 -18.78 4.81 -0.42
CA PRO A 149 -20.12 4.85 -0.99
C PRO A 149 -20.32 5.98 -2.01
N ASP A 150 -19.55 7.07 -1.89
CA ASP A 150 -19.63 8.24 -2.78
C ASP A 150 -18.52 8.26 -3.85
N SER A 151 -17.89 7.11 -4.10
CA SER A 151 -16.80 7.01 -5.07
C SER A 151 -17.22 7.39 -6.48
N LYS A 152 -16.32 8.05 -7.21
CA LYS A 152 -16.51 8.33 -8.65
C LYS A 152 -16.59 7.06 -9.48
N SER A 153 -16.00 5.96 -9.02
CA SER A 153 -16.00 4.66 -9.70
C SER A 153 -17.20 3.78 -9.30
N MET A 154 -18.19 4.31 -8.56
CA MET A 154 -19.32 3.52 -8.07
C MET A 154 -20.14 2.86 -9.20
N ASN A 155 -20.36 3.58 -10.30
CA ASN A 155 -21.10 3.05 -11.44
C ASN A 155 -20.38 1.85 -12.08
N ASP A 156 -19.05 1.94 -12.22
CA ASP A 156 -18.24 0.85 -12.78
C ASP A 156 -18.20 -0.34 -11.81
N ALA A 157 -18.10 -0.10 -10.50
CA ALA A 157 -18.16 -1.13 -9.48
C ALA A 157 -19.49 -1.91 -9.53
N GLN A 158 -20.61 -1.21 -9.68
CA GLN A 158 -21.93 -1.79 -9.78
C GLN A 158 -22.09 -2.61 -11.08
N MET A 159 -21.50 -2.14 -12.18
CA MET A 159 -21.47 -2.88 -13.44
C MET A 159 -20.69 -4.20 -13.31
N ILE A 160 -19.52 -4.16 -12.66
CA ILE A 160 -18.72 -5.36 -12.36
C ILE A 160 -19.56 -6.34 -11.53
N GLN A 161 -20.23 -5.87 -10.47
CA GLN A 161 -21.07 -6.74 -9.64
C GLN A 161 -22.16 -7.44 -10.45
N ASN A 162 -22.89 -6.71 -11.29
CA ASN A 162 -23.97 -7.27 -12.12
C ASN A 162 -23.45 -8.34 -13.10
N GLN A 163 -22.26 -8.12 -13.68
CA GLN A 163 -21.60 -9.10 -14.55
C GLN A 163 -21.20 -10.34 -13.76
N CYS A 164 -20.62 -10.19 -12.58
CA CYS A 164 -20.26 -11.32 -11.72
C CYS A 164 -21.48 -12.16 -11.34
N VAL A 165 -22.59 -11.54 -10.92
CA VAL A 165 -23.83 -12.26 -10.57
C VAL A 165 -24.33 -13.09 -11.76
N SER A 166 -24.41 -12.47 -12.94
CA SER A 166 -24.86 -13.16 -14.16
C SER A 166 -23.96 -14.36 -14.53
N GLU A 167 -22.64 -14.19 -14.39
CA GLU A 167 -21.67 -15.25 -14.67
C GLU A 167 -21.74 -16.38 -13.63
N ILE A 168 -21.92 -16.05 -12.34
CA ILE A 168 -22.08 -17.02 -11.27
C ILE A 168 -23.32 -17.89 -11.52
N ASP A 169 -24.47 -17.28 -11.83
CA ASP A 169 -25.72 -18.00 -12.12
C ASP A 169 -25.55 -18.97 -13.29
N ARG A 170 -24.85 -18.52 -14.36
CA ARG A 170 -24.53 -19.38 -15.52
C ARG A 170 -23.66 -20.57 -15.12
N LEU A 171 -22.60 -20.33 -14.36
CA LEU A 171 -21.63 -21.35 -13.96
C LEU A 171 -22.26 -22.40 -13.04
N GLN A 172 -23.10 -21.98 -12.10
CA GLN A 172 -23.83 -22.88 -11.20
C GLN A 172 -24.85 -23.72 -11.95
N SER A 173 -25.57 -23.11 -12.91
CA SER A 173 -26.52 -23.83 -13.76
C SER A 173 -25.81 -24.97 -14.50
N ASN A 174 -24.65 -24.72 -15.12
CA ASN A 174 -23.89 -25.72 -15.85
C ASN A 174 -23.39 -26.89 -14.98
N GLN A 175 -23.00 -26.62 -13.72
CA GLN A 175 -22.59 -27.66 -12.78
C GLN A 175 -23.71 -28.59 -12.34
N THR A 176 -24.98 -28.18 -12.50
CA THR A 176 -26.14 -28.99 -12.09
C THR A 176 -26.49 -30.07 -13.13
N PHE A 177 -25.91 -29.99 -14.33
CA PHE A 177 -26.20 -30.89 -15.46
C PHE A 177 -25.05 -31.85 -15.82
N GLU A 178 -23.93 -31.80 -15.09
CA GLU A 178 -22.80 -32.76 -15.17
C GLU A 178 -22.87 -33.79 -14.03
#